data_AF-A0A4Y9VPB1-F1
#
_entry.id   AF-A0A4Y9VPB1-F1
#
_cell.length_a   1.000
_cell.length_b   1.000
_cell.length_c   1.000
_cell.angle_alpha   90.00
_cell.angle_beta   90.00
_cell.angle_gamma   90.00
#
_symmetry.space_group_name_H-M   'P 1'
#
loop_
_entity.id
_entity.type
_entity.pdbx_description
1 polymer ?
#
loop_
_entity_poly.entity_id
_entity_poly.type
_entity_poly.pdbx_seq_one_letter_code
_entity_poly.pdbx_strand_id
1 'polypeptide(L)'
;MKHLLFVCLFVAQGLLIQTAMAEEATSSQATIPTIEQDFVKSINQFSKAQIIEQFGEPAKSDDVKVKGSGKVVASIWLYHFINTAADGSYYETTELDFIDDKVVMVAFLKNDGSEGPEASQQYEVPVQ
;
A
#
# COMPACT_ATOMS: atom_id res chain seq x y z
N MET A 1 41.58 51.79 -27.23
CA MET A 1 40.84 50.62 -27.75
C MET A 1 41.20 49.36 -26.95
N LYS A 2 40.86 49.28 -25.66
CA LYS A 2 41.15 48.07 -24.84
C LYS A 2 40.24 47.89 -23.63
N HIS A 3 38.99 48.35 -23.70
CA HIS A 3 37.98 48.09 -22.67
C HIS A 3 36.63 47.63 -23.23
N LEU A 4 36.49 47.50 -24.56
CA LEU A 4 35.23 47.13 -25.20
C LEU A 4 35.06 45.61 -25.43
N LEU A 5 36.01 44.79 -24.96
CA LEU A 5 36.00 43.34 -25.18
C LEU A 5 35.68 42.52 -23.91
N PHE A 6 35.53 43.17 -22.75
CA PHE A 6 35.29 42.46 -21.48
C PHE A 6 33.83 42.45 -21.01
N VAL A 7 32.91 43.10 -21.73
CA VAL A 7 31.50 43.18 -21.31
C VAL A 7 30.63 42.09 -21.96
N CYS A 8 31.11 41.38 -22.99
CA CYS A 8 30.32 40.33 -23.63
C CYS A 8 30.44 38.93 -23.00
N LEU A 9 31.36 38.68 -22.04
CA LEU A 9 31.57 37.32 -21.50
C LEU A 9 30.72 36.99 -20.26
N PHE A 10 29.98 37.94 -19.68
CA PHE A 10 29.18 37.67 -18.48
C PHE A 10 27.70 37.35 -18.73
N VAL A 11 27.19 37.51 -19.96
CA VAL A 11 25.77 37.25 -20.27
C VAL A 11 25.49 35.78 -20.64
N ALA A 12 26.53 34.97 -20.90
CA ALA A 12 26.36 33.62 -21.43
C ALA A 12 26.16 32.50 -20.37
N GLN A 13 26.25 32.79 -19.06
CA GLN A 13 26.15 31.75 -18.02
C GLN A 13 24.76 31.59 -17.39
N GLY A 14 23.74 32.34 -17.85
CA GLY A 14 22.39 32.29 -17.27
C GLY A 14 21.47 31.15 -17.78
N LEU A 15 21.94 30.26 -18.65
CA LEU A 15 21.06 29.42 -19.48
C LEU A 15 21.06 27.91 -19.15
N LEU A 16 21.51 27.49 -17.97
CA LEU A 16 21.55 26.06 -17.59
C LEU A 16 21.06 25.77 -16.17
N ILE A 17 20.01 26.46 -15.71
CA ILE A 17 19.18 25.92 -14.62
C ILE A 17 17.99 25.23 -15.28
N GLN A 18 18.22 24.01 -15.78
CA GLN A 18 17.13 23.08 -16.03
C GLN A 18 16.63 22.64 -14.64
N THR A 19 15.61 23.31 -14.13
CA THR A 19 14.75 22.73 -13.11
C THR A 19 14.16 21.47 -13.74
N ALA A 20 14.74 20.31 -13.40
CA ALA A 20 14.09 19.03 -13.60
C ALA A 20 12.79 19.08 -12.80
N MET A 21 11.70 19.45 -13.46
CA MET A 21 10.38 19.11 -12.98
C MET A 21 10.36 17.59 -13.06
N ALA A 22 10.58 16.93 -11.92
CA ALA A 22 10.13 15.57 -11.76
C ALA A 22 8.62 15.65 -11.96
N GLU A 23 8.18 15.29 -13.17
CA GLU A 23 6.79 14.97 -13.40
C GLU A 23 6.53 13.76 -12.53
N GLU A 24 6.07 13.99 -11.29
CA GLU A 24 5.35 12.99 -10.55
C GLU A 24 4.19 12.63 -11.46
N ALA A 25 4.38 11.53 -12.20
CA ALA A 25 3.30 10.85 -12.86
C ALA A 25 2.28 10.59 -11.76
N THR A 26 1.30 11.47 -11.67
CA THR A 26 0.09 11.29 -10.90
C THR A 26 -0.63 10.18 -11.64
N SER A 27 -0.14 8.95 -11.45
CA SER A 27 -0.91 7.74 -11.62
C SER A 27 -2.22 8.08 -10.93
N SER A 28 -3.28 8.28 -11.71
CA SER A 28 -4.63 8.40 -11.20
C SER A 28 -4.86 7.15 -10.36
N GLN A 29 -4.60 7.23 -9.06
CA GLN A 29 -4.67 6.09 -8.18
C GLN A 29 -6.13 5.67 -8.18
N ALA A 30 -6.40 4.48 -8.72
CA ALA A 30 -7.73 3.92 -8.68
C ALA A 30 -8.14 3.86 -7.21
N THR A 31 -9.26 4.49 -6.84
CA THR A 31 -9.79 4.40 -5.49
C THR A 31 -10.24 2.97 -5.24
N ILE A 32 -9.82 2.39 -4.12
CA ILE A 32 -10.25 1.06 -3.70
C ILE A 32 -11.75 1.15 -3.33
N PRO A 33 -12.63 0.40 -4.01
CA PRO A 33 -14.07 0.49 -3.75
C PRO A 33 -14.43 -0.15 -2.41
N THR A 34 -15.37 0.40 -1.64
CA THR A 34 -15.73 -0.14 -0.31
C THR A 34 -16.94 -1.08 -0.33
N ILE A 35 -17.69 -1.13 -1.44
CA ILE A 35 -18.78 -2.09 -1.61
C ILE A 35 -18.20 -3.49 -1.78
N GLU A 36 -18.64 -4.44 -0.95
CA GLU A 36 -18.14 -5.82 -0.85
C GLU A 36 -17.77 -6.45 -2.20
N GLN A 37 -18.73 -6.47 -3.14
CA GLN A 37 -18.58 -7.15 -4.41
C GLN A 37 -17.54 -6.50 -5.33
N ASP A 38 -17.36 -5.19 -5.25
CA ASP A 38 -16.40 -4.46 -6.08
C ASP A 38 -15.02 -4.42 -5.40
N PHE A 39 -14.99 -4.42 -4.08
CA PHE A 39 -13.77 -4.59 -3.28
C PHE A 39 -13.11 -5.93 -3.62
N VAL A 40 -13.83 -7.06 -3.49
CA VAL A 40 -13.28 -8.40 -3.77
C VAL A 40 -12.76 -8.55 -5.20
N LYS A 41 -13.40 -7.92 -6.19
CA LYS A 41 -12.97 -7.98 -7.60
C LYS A 41 -11.67 -7.24 -7.88
N SER A 42 -11.33 -6.24 -7.08
CA SER A 42 -10.28 -5.27 -7.41
C SER A 42 -9.12 -5.24 -6.40
N ILE A 43 -9.35 -5.68 -5.16
CA ILE A 43 -8.39 -5.49 -4.06
C ILE A 43 -7.02 -6.12 -4.32
N ASN A 44 -6.98 -7.24 -5.07
CA ASN A 44 -5.73 -7.91 -5.44
C ASN A 44 -4.84 -7.11 -6.40
N GLN A 45 -5.31 -5.99 -6.95
CA GLN A 45 -4.52 -5.13 -7.83
C GLN A 45 -3.66 -4.14 -7.04
N PHE A 46 -4.06 -3.83 -5.80
CA PHE A 46 -3.41 -2.84 -4.96
C PHE A 46 -2.25 -3.45 -4.17
N SER A 47 -1.22 -2.65 -3.90
CA SER A 47 -0.15 -2.99 -2.96
C SER A 47 -0.59 -2.72 -1.51
N LYS A 48 0.16 -3.27 -0.55
CA LYS A 48 0.00 -2.92 0.87
C LYS A 48 0.10 -1.41 1.10
N ALA A 49 1.03 -0.74 0.43
CA ALA A 49 1.21 0.70 0.55
C ALA A 49 -0.02 1.49 0.06
N GLN A 50 -0.64 1.08 -1.06
CA GLN A 50 -1.86 1.72 -1.57
C GLN A 50 -3.06 1.48 -0.64
N ILE A 51 -3.15 0.29 -0.05
CA ILE A 51 -4.19 -0.04 0.94
C ILE A 51 -4.03 0.82 2.19
N ILE A 52 -2.80 0.97 2.70
CA ILE A 52 -2.49 1.85 3.85
C ILE A 52 -2.79 3.32 3.52
N GLU A 53 -2.43 3.78 2.33
CA GLU A 53 -2.67 5.16 1.91
C GLU A 53 -4.17 5.51 1.95
N GLN A 54 -5.04 4.58 1.56
CA GLN A 54 -6.48 4.82 1.54
C GLN A 54 -7.17 4.54 2.88
N PHE A 55 -6.83 3.44 3.57
CA PHE A 55 -7.56 2.98 4.77
C PHE A 55 -6.81 3.20 6.08
N GLY A 56 -5.56 3.66 6.02
CA GLY A 56 -4.66 3.72 7.17
C GLY A 56 -4.03 2.37 7.51
N GLU A 57 -3.33 2.34 8.64
CA GLU A 57 -2.78 1.09 9.19
C GLU A 57 -3.92 0.16 9.63
N PRO A 58 -3.75 -1.17 9.51
CA PRO A 58 -4.75 -2.12 10.00
C PRO A 58 -4.86 -2.05 11.53
N ALA A 59 -6.04 -2.37 12.06
CA ALA A 59 -6.26 -2.47 13.50
C ALA A 59 -5.41 -3.58 14.14
N LYS A 60 -5.14 -4.65 13.37
CA LYS A 60 -4.22 -5.73 13.73
C LYS A 60 -3.53 -6.28 12.48
N SER A 61 -2.25 -6.65 12.61
CA SER A 61 -1.50 -7.34 11.55
C SER A 61 -0.66 -8.48 12.13
N ASP A 62 -0.73 -9.65 11.51
CA ASP A 62 0.09 -10.82 11.84
C ASP A 62 0.96 -11.21 10.63
N ASP A 63 2.29 -11.24 10.80
CA ASP A 63 3.25 -11.54 9.73
C ASP A 63 3.81 -12.97 9.82
N VAL A 64 3.93 -13.62 8.66
CA VAL A 64 4.66 -14.89 8.50
C VAL A 64 6.03 -14.61 7.90
N LYS A 65 7.09 -15.01 8.62
CA LYS A 65 8.48 -14.75 8.24
C LYS A 65 9.25 -16.02 7.94
N VAL A 66 10.10 -15.97 6.93
CA VAL A 66 11.03 -17.07 6.62
C VAL A 66 12.16 -17.08 7.66
N LYS A 67 12.36 -18.24 8.28
CA LYS A 67 13.39 -18.45 9.29
C LYS A 67 14.78 -18.13 8.72
N GLY A 68 15.60 -17.42 9.50
CA GLY A 68 16.97 -17.07 9.12
C GLY A 68 17.12 -15.85 8.21
N SER A 69 16.12 -15.51 7.38
CA SER A 69 16.14 -14.28 6.56
C SER A 69 15.34 -13.14 7.17
N GLY A 70 14.30 -13.45 7.97
CA GLY A 70 13.36 -12.45 8.48
C GLY A 70 12.45 -11.86 7.41
N LYS A 71 12.53 -12.32 6.15
CA LYS A 71 11.66 -11.88 5.06
C LYS A 71 10.21 -12.25 5.39
N VAL A 72 9.31 -11.27 5.41
CA VAL A 72 7.86 -11.49 5.45
C VAL A 72 7.40 -12.04 4.11
N VAL A 73 6.69 -13.17 4.13
CA VAL A 73 6.18 -13.85 2.92
C VAL A 73 4.66 -13.91 2.88
N ALA A 74 4.00 -13.77 4.02
CA ALA A 74 2.56 -13.62 4.12
C ALA A 74 2.23 -12.68 5.29
N SER A 75 1.07 -12.04 5.22
CA SER A 75 0.52 -11.25 6.32
C SER A 75 -0.99 -11.39 6.37
N ILE A 76 -1.58 -11.33 7.56
CA ILE A 76 -3.03 -11.23 7.77
C ILE A 76 -3.29 -9.86 8.38
N TRP A 77 -4.09 -9.02 7.73
CA TRP A 77 -4.45 -7.68 8.20
C TRP A 77 -5.93 -7.58 8.49
N LEU A 78 -6.28 -7.01 9.65
CA LEU A 78 -7.65 -6.78 10.06
C LEU A 78 -7.96 -5.28 10.04
N TYR A 79 -8.94 -4.89 9.23
CA TYR A 79 -9.49 -3.54 9.18
C TYR A 79 -10.89 -3.51 9.74
N HIS A 80 -11.23 -2.44 10.47
CA HIS A 80 -12.57 -2.27 11.00
C HIS A 80 -13.38 -1.30 10.15
N PHE A 81 -14.62 -1.67 9.83
CA PHE A 81 -15.62 -0.81 9.17
C PHE A 81 -15.19 -0.18 7.83
N ILE A 82 -14.32 -0.84 7.06
CA ILE A 82 -13.89 -0.33 5.73
C ILE A 82 -14.81 -0.75 4.58
N ASN A 83 -15.63 -1.79 4.77
CA ASN A 83 -16.47 -2.36 3.72
C ASN A 83 -17.95 -2.42 4.13
N THR A 84 -18.83 -2.28 3.13
CA THR A 84 -20.27 -2.41 3.29
C THR A 84 -20.83 -3.55 2.44
N ALA A 85 -21.86 -4.21 2.96
CA ALA A 85 -22.68 -5.18 2.25
C ALA A 85 -23.64 -4.48 1.26
N ALA A 86 -24.37 -5.26 0.47
CA ALA A 86 -25.29 -4.74 -0.55
C ALA A 86 -26.43 -3.88 0.03
N ASP A 87 -26.80 -4.09 1.30
CA ASP A 87 -27.81 -3.28 2.02
C ASP A 87 -27.22 -2.00 2.66
N GLY A 88 -25.92 -1.77 2.49
CA GLY A 88 -25.21 -0.62 3.06
C GLY A 88 -24.75 -0.80 4.51
N SER A 89 -25.05 -1.93 5.15
CA SER A 89 -24.53 -2.24 6.48
C SER A 89 -23.02 -2.46 6.42
N TYR A 90 -22.29 -2.00 7.44
CA TYR A 90 -20.86 -2.25 7.54
C TYR A 90 -20.57 -3.66 8.04
N TYR A 91 -19.51 -4.25 7.51
CA TYR A 91 -18.82 -5.34 8.17
C TYR A 91 -17.99 -4.78 9.33
N GLU A 92 -18.02 -5.48 10.47
CA GLU A 92 -17.26 -5.05 11.64
C GLU A 92 -15.77 -5.19 11.37
N THR A 93 -15.36 -6.33 10.81
CA THR A 93 -13.98 -6.57 10.39
C THR A 93 -13.91 -7.06 8.95
N THR A 94 -12.94 -6.55 8.21
CA THR A 94 -12.47 -7.10 6.94
C THR A 94 -11.06 -7.63 7.14
N GLU A 95 -10.87 -8.93 6.95
CA GLU A 95 -9.59 -9.60 6.94
C GLU A 95 -9.03 -9.66 5.53
N LEU A 96 -7.77 -9.24 5.38
CA LEU A 96 -7.01 -9.28 4.14
C LEU A 96 -5.80 -10.18 4.33
N ASP A 97 -5.78 -11.28 3.59
CA ASP A 97 -4.66 -12.21 3.56
C ASP A 97 -3.76 -11.89 2.39
N PHE A 98 -2.49 -11.67 2.69
CA PHE A 98 -1.46 -11.30 1.72
C PHE A 98 -0.48 -12.44 1.49
N ILE A 99 -0.06 -12.59 0.23
CA ILE A 99 1.21 -13.22 -0.13
C ILE A 99 2.10 -12.15 -0.74
N ASP A 100 3.32 -12.00 -0.19
CA ASP A 100 4.20 -10.86 -0.42
C ASP A 100 3.45 -9.51 -0.24
N ASP A 101 3.08 -8.86 -1.36
CA ASP A 101 2.46 -7.52 -1.42
C ASP A 101 1.05 -7.53 -2.03
N LYS A 102 0.45 -8.71 -2.24
CA LYS A 102 -0.85 -8.83 -2.91
C LYS A 102 -1.86 -9.58 -2.05
N VAL A 103 -3.09 -9.07 -2.03
CA VAL A 103 -4.23 -9.73 -1.38
C VAL A 103 -4.62 -10.97 -2.18
N VAL A 104 -4.69 -12.12 -1.52
CA VAL A 104 -5.07 -13.41 -2.10
C VAL A 104 -6.40 -13.94 -1.56
N MET A 105 -6.82 -13.49 -0.36
CA MET A 105 -8.12 -13.81 0.22
C MET A 105 -8.65 -12.61 1.00
N VAL A 106 -9.98 -12.50 1.02
CA VAL A 106 -10.74 -11.51 1.80
C VAL A 106 -11.78 -12.27 2.60
N ALA A 107 -11.89 -11.97 3.89
CA ALA A 107 -12.99 -12.44 4.73
C ALA A 107 -13.69 -11.26 5.40
N PHE A 108 -15.02 -11.35 5.50
CA PHE A 108 -15.85 -10.36 6.16
C PHE A 108 -16.44 -10.95 7.43
N LEU A 109 -16.16 -10.32 8.57
CA LEU A 109 -16.54 -10.79 9.90
C LEU A 109 -17.55 -9.83 10.54
N LYS A 110 -18.40 -10.41 11.39
CA LYS A 110 -19.42 -9.70 12.21
C LYS A 110 -19.04 -9.66 13.70
N ASN A 111 -17.73 -9.67 13.95
CA ASN A 111 -17.09 -9.48 15.24
C ASN A 111 -15.82 -8.62 15.00
N ASP A 112 -15.13 -8.26 16.07
CA ASP A 112 -13.93 -7.42 16.07
C ASP A 112 -12.65 -8.12 15.55
N GLY A 113 -12.76 -9.37 15.08
CA GLY A 113 -11.63 -10.20 14.66
C GLY A 113 -10.90 -10.88 15.82
N SER A 114 -11.46 -10.89 17.03
CA SER A 114 -10.92 -11.62 18.18
C SER A 114 -11.21 -13.12 18.13
N GLU A 115 -12.23 -13.55 17.40
CA GLU A 115 -12.59 -14.96 17.22
C GLU A 115 -11.88 -15.55 16.00
N GLY A 116 -10.60 -15.85 16.16
CA GLY A 116 -9.78 -16.64 15.23
C GLY A 116 -9.01 -17.69 16.03
N PRO A 117 -8.34 -18.68 15.39
CA PRO A 117 -7.49 -19.61 16.11
C PRO A 117 -6.51 -18.77 16.94
N GLU A 118 -6.64 -18.89 18.26
CA GLU A 118 -5.83 -18.28 19.30
C GLU A 118 -4.53 -17.67 18.79
N ALA A 119 -4.36 -16.36 19.06
CA ALA A 119 -3.09 -15.67 19.03
C ALA A 119 -1.92 -16.63 19.29
N SER A 120 -0.91 -16.64 18.40
CA SER A 120 0.38 -17.39 18.50
C SER A 120 0.57 -18.66 17.66
N GLN A 121 -0.07 -18.84 16.49
CA GLN A 121 0.48 -19.78 15.50
C GLN A 121 1.62 -19.07 14.74
N GLN A 122 2.85 -19.17 15.25
CA GLN A 122 4.06 -18.83 14.48
C GLN A 122 4.21 -19.89 13.38
N TYR A 123 3.70 -19.61 12.18
CA TYR A 123 3.90 -20.47 11.04
C TYR A 123 5.36 -20.39 10.59
N GLU A 124 6.17 -21.39 10.93
CA GLU A 124 7.53 -21.53 10.37
C GLU A 124 7.47 -22.35 9.06
N VAL A 125 7.90 -21.75 7.96
CA VAL A 125 8.11 -22.48 6.69
C VAL A 125 9.54 -23.07 6.71
N PRO A 126 9.71 -24.39 6.50
CA PRO A 126 11.04 -25.01 6.41
C PRO A 126 11.84 -24.47 5.21
N VAL A 127 13.13 -24.22 5.42
CA VAL A 127 14.06 -23.91 4.32
C VAL A 127 14.35 -25.22 3.58
N GLN A 128 14.08 -25.27 2.27
CA GLN A 128 14.47 -26.40 1.41
C GLN A 128 15.96 -26.37 1.10
#